data_AF-A0A1G0JS02-F1
#
_entry.id   AF-A0A1G0JS02-F1
#
_cell.length_a   1.000
_cell.length_b   1.000
_cell.length_c   1.000
_cell.angle_alpha   90.00
_cell.angle_beta   90.00
_cell.angle_gamma   90.00
#
_symmetry.space_group_name_H-M   'P 1'
#
loop_
_entity.id
_entity.type
_entity.pdbx_description
1 polymer ?
#
loop_
_entity_poly.entity_id
_entity_poly.type
_entity_poly.pdbx_seq_one_letter_code
_entity_poly.pdbx_strand_id
1 'polypeptide(L)'
;MKKYLKQLGQGMTEYIIIVALIAIAAIAVYTVFGDVIRQQVGGMAAELAGGEGTAIASDAATEQGRATDAAGAATLDSFADK
;
A
#
# COMPACT_ATOMS: atom_id res chain seq x y z
N MET A 1 39.74 27.38 -3.91
CA MET A 1 38.37 27.12 -3.41
C MET A 1 37.50 26.66 -4.57
N LYS A 2 37.09 25.39 -4.60
CA LYS A 2 36.16 24.87 -5.61
C LYS A 2 34.77 25.43 -5.31
N LYS A 3 34.27 26.33 -6.18
CA LYS A 3 32.89 26.81 -6.11
C LYS A 3 31.97 25.70 -6.61
N TYR A 4 31.20 25.11 -5.70
CA TYR A 4 30.04 24.31 -6.10
C TYR A 4 29.05 25.27 -6.74
N LEU A 5 28.85 25.13 -8.06
CA LEU A 5 27.81 25.84 -8.79
C LEU A 5 26.47 25.44 -8.18
N LYS A 6 25.83 26.35 -7.44
CA LYS A 6 24.45 26.15 -6.96
C LYS A 6 23.57 25.97 -8.20
N GLN A 7 23.06 24.76 -8.42
CA GLN A 7 22.13 24.49 -9.51
C GLN A 7 20.80 25.20 -9.22
N LEU A 8 20.65 26.40 -9.81
CA LEU A 8 19.38 27.13 -9.84
C LEU A 8 18.45 26.40 -10.80
N GLY A 9 17.62 25.51 -10.26
CA GLY A 9 16.64 24.71 -11.02
C GLY A 9 16.59 23.23 -10.62
N GLN A 10 17.67 22.70 -10.02
CA GLN A 10 17.73 21.30 -9.57
C GLN A 10 16.69 20.98 -8.49
N GLY A 11 16.46 21.93 -7.58
CA GLY A 11 15.52 21.73 -6.48
C GLY A 11 14.08 21.51 -6.95
N MET A 12 13.57 22.32 -7.88
CA MET A 12 12.14 22.25 -8.23
C MET A 12 11.76 20.96 -8.94
N THR A 13 12.56 20.49 -9.90
CA THR A 13 12.28 19.24 -10.61
C THR A 13 12.46 18.03 -9.69
N GLU A 14 13.47 18.04 -8.81
CA GLU A 14 13.69 16.97 -7.83
C GLU A 14 12.54 16.88 -6.81
N TYR A 15 12.04 18.02 -6.32
CA TYR A 15 10.85 18.06 -5.48
C TYR A 15 9.61 17.52 -6.19
N ILE A 16 9.39 17.88 -7.46
CA ILE A 16 8.26 17.37 -8.24
C ILE A 16 8.34 15.85 -8.38
N ILE A 17 9.53 15.30 -8.65
CA ILE A 17 9.74 13.85 -8.76
C ILE A 17 9.43 13.17 -7.42
N ILE A 18 9.98 13.66 -6.32
CA ILE A 18 9.74 13.07 -4.99
C ILE A 18 8.25 13.12 -4.62
N VAL A 19 7.58 14.26 -4.87
CA VAL A 19 6.14 14.40 -4.59
C VAL A 19 5.32 13.44 -5.44
N ALA A 20 5.65 13.28 -6.72
CA ALA A 20 4.97 12.33 -7.60
C ALA A 20 5.12 10.88 -7.10
N LEU A 21 6.31 10.50 -6.63
CA LEU A 21 6.56 9.17 -6.05
C LEU A 21 5.75 8.94 -4.76
N ILE A 22 5.70 9.93 -3.88
CA ILE A 22 4.90 9.86 -2.65
C ILE A 22 3.41 9.73 -2.97
N ALA A 23 2.91 10.47 -3.97
CA ALA A 23 1.51 10.42 -4.37
C ALA A 23 1.11 9.03 -4.89
N ILE A 24 1.95 8.41 -5.73
CA ILE A 24 1.72 7.05 -6.23
C ILE A 24 1.71 6.03 -5.08
N ALA A 25 2.69 6.13 -4.17
CA ALA A 25 2.75 5.27 -2.99
C ALA A 25 1.52 5.45 -2.08
N ALA A 26 1.07 6.69 -1.89
CA ALA A 26 -0.09 6.99 -1.05
C ALA A 26 -1.39 6.39 -1.61
N ILE A 27 -1.58 6.36 -2.94
CA ILE A 27 -2.73 5.69 -3.57
C ILE A 27 -2.72 4.20 -3.21
N ALA A 28 -1.59 3.52 -3.37
CA ALA A 28 -1.45 2.09 -3.06
C ALA A 28 -1.67 1.77 -1.58
N VAL A 29 -1.11 2.60 -0.68
CA VAL A 29 -1.33 2.46 0.77
C VAL A 29 -2.80 2.66 1.11
N TYR A 30 -3.45 3.67 0.54
CA TYR A 30 -4.84 3.99 0.85
C TYR A 30 -5.81 2.90 0.38
N THR A 31 -5.54 2.25 -0.76
CA THR A 31 -6.35 1.11 -1.21
C THR A 31 -6.18 -0.10 -0.30
N VAL A 32 -4.93 -0.49 -0.01
CA VAL A 32 -4.66 -1.70 0.80
C VAL A 32 -5.06 -1.52 2.25
N PHE A 33 -4.69 -0.40 2.89
CA PHE A 33 -5.03 -0.15 4.29
C PHE A 33 -6.50 0.25 4.47
N GLY A 34 -7.14 0.84 3.46
CA GLY A 34 -8.56 1.21 3.53
C GLY A 34 -9.46 -0.01 3.73
N ASP A 35 -9.16 -1.11 3.05
CA ASP A 35 -9.94 -2.34 3.17
C ASP A 35 -9.68 -3.06 4.50
N VAL A 36 -8.44 -3.08 4.99
CA VAL A 36 -8.10 -3.61 6.33
C VAL A 36 -8.83 -2.85 7.45
N ILE A 37 -8.80 -1.52 7.40
CA ILE A 37 -9.48 -0.68 8.40
C ILE A 37 -11.00 -0.91 8.35
N ARG A 38 -11.59 -0.99 7.15
CA ARG A 38 -13.03 -1.26 6.99
C ARG A 38 -13.43 -2.61 7.56
N GLN A 39 -12.63 -3.65 7.31
CA GLN A 39 -12.89 -4.99 7.86
C GLN A 39 -12.78 -4.98 9.38
N GLN A 40 -11.76 -4.34 9.95
CA GLN A 40 -11.58 -4.26 11.40
C GLN A 40 -12.71 -3.46 12.07
N VAL A 41 -13.11 -2.34 11.48
CA VAL A 41 -14.24 -1.53 11.98
C VAL A 41 -15.56 -2.28 11.82
N GLY A 42 -15.75 -3.00 10.70
CA GLY A 42 -16.90 -3.87 10.50
C GLY A 42 -16.99 -4.98 11.56
N GLY A 43 -15.85 -5.59 11.92
CA GLY A 43 -15.75 -6.60 12.97
C GLY A 43 -16.10 -6.03 14.34
N MET A 44 -15.50 -4.91 14.71
CA MET A 44 -15.81 -4.22 15.97
C MET A 44 -17.27 -3.77 16.04
N ALA A 45 -17.84 -3.29 14.93
CA ALA A 45 -19.25 -2.90 14.85
C ALA A 45 -20.19 -4.10 14.96
N ALA A 46 -19.84 -5.24 14.36
CA ALA A 46 -20.59 -6.49 14.46
C ALA A 46 -20.55 -7.07 15.89
N GLU A 47 -19.37 -7.06 16.53
CA GLU A 47 -19.22 -7.46 17.93
C GLU A 47 -20.00 -6.52 18.87
N LEU A 48 -19.94 -5.21 18.64
CA LEU A 48 -20.69 -4.22 19.41
C LEU A 48 -22.22 -4.34 19.21
N ALA A 49 -22.65 -4.73 18.00
CA ALA A 49 -24.04 -5.01 17.68
C ALA A 49 -24.54 -6.38 18.19
N GLY A 50 -23.67 -7.18 18.84
CA GLY A 50 -24.01 -8.43 19.49
C GLY A 50 -23.91 -9.68 18.62
N GLY A 51 -23.24 -9.62 17.46
CA GLY A 51 -23.02 -10.75 16.55
C GLY A 51 -21.69 -11.48 16.80
N GLU A 52 -21.69 -12.81 16.66
CA GLU A 52 -20.48 -13.66 16.72
C GLU A 52 -19.44 -13.21 15.67
N GLY A 53 -18.26 -12.77 16.13
CA GLY A 53 -17.14 -12.28 15.32
C GLY A 53 -16.46 -13.32 14.41
N THR A 54 -17.05 -14.50 14.23
CA THR A 54 -16.48 -15.64 13.49
C THR A 54 -16.56 -15.49 11.97
N ALA A 55 -17.46 -14.68 11.43
CA ALA A 55 -17.57 -14.46 9.97
C ALA A 55 -16.51 -13.48 9.41
N ILE A 56 -15.95 -12.60 10.23
CA ILE A 56 -15.01 -11.54 9.77
C ILE A 56 -13.57 -12.05 9.79
N ALA A 57 -13.22 -12.96 10.71
CA ALA A 57 -11.89 -13.56 10.81
C ALA A 57 -11.53 -14.42 9.58
N SER A 58 -12.51 -15.05 8.92
CA SER A 58 -12.30 -15.85 7.71
C SER A 58 -12.01 -15.02 6.46
N ASP A 59 -12.60 -13.83 6.34
CA ASP A 59 -12.34 -12.93 5.21
C ASP A 59 -10.99 -12.23 5.35
N ALA A 60 -10.61 -11.81 6.57
CA ALA A 60 -9.29 -11.24 6.83
C ALA A 60 -8.16 -12.24 6.55
N ALA A 61 -8.34 -13.53 6.88
CA ALA A 61 -7.37 -14.57 6.56
C ALA A 61 -7.26 -14.85 5.05
N THR A 62 -8.38 -14.74 4.32
CA THR A 62 -8.41 -14.92 2.86
C THR A 62 -7.73 -13.74 2.16
N GLU A 63 -7.92 -12.52 2.64
CA GLU A 63 -7.29 -11.32 2.07
C GLU A 63 -5.79 -11.25 2.37
N GLN A 64 -5.36 -11.73 3.54
CA GLN A 64 -3.94 -11.92 3.86
C GLN A 64 -3.26 -12.91 2.89
N GLY A 65 -3.95 -13.99 2.52
CA GLY A 65 -3.50 -14.95 1.52
C GLY A 65 -3.35 -14.33 0.12
N ARG A 66 -4.31 -13.49 -0.30
CA ARG A 66 -4.25 -12.77 -1.58
C ARG A 66 -3.14 -11.71 -1.61
N ALA A 67 -2.89 -11.02 -0.50
CA ALA A 67 -1.78 -10.08 -0.38
C ALA A 67 -0.42 -10.79 -0.51
N THR A 68 -0.29 -12.01 0.02
CA THR A 68 0.92 -12.84 -0.16
C THR A 68 1.06 -13.40 -1.58
N ASP A 69 -0.04 -13.80 -2.23
CA ASP A 69 -0.02 -14.28 -3.61
C ASP A 69 0.26 -13.16 -4.62
N ALA A 70 -0.28 -11.96 -4.40
CA ALA A 70 0.02 -10.78 -5.19
C ALA A 70 1.49 -10.33 -5.04
N ALA A 71 2.08 -10.51 -3.85
CA ALA A 71 3.50 -10.28 -3.62
C ALA A 71 4.40 -11.37 -4.25
N GLY A 72 3.94 -12.62 -4.34
CA GLY A 72 4.66 -13.73 -4.99
C GLY A 72 4.61 -13.68 -6.52
N ALA A 73 3.48 -13.26 -7.10
CA ALA A 73 3.26 -13.21 -8.55
C ALA A 73 4.02 -12.06 -9.26
N ALA A 74 4.39 -11.00 -8.53
CA ALA A 74 5.08 -9.82 -9.06
C ALA A 74 6.60 -9.83 -8.81
N THR A 75 7.21 -11.02 -8.74
CA THR A 75 8.68 -11.15 -8.63
C THR A 75 9.29 -11.22 -10.04
N LEU A 76 10.52 -10.68 -10.19
CA LEU A 76 11.24 -10.56 -11.47
C LEU A 76 11.44 -11.91 -12.22
N ASP A 77 11.22 -13.02 -11.53
CA ASP A 77 11.29 -14.38 -12.07
C ASP A 77 10.14 -14.69 -13.03
N SER A 78 8.96 -14.06 -12.86
CA SER A 78 7.77 -14.34 -13.69
C SER A 78 7.83 -13.76 -15.12
N PHE A 79 8.85 -12.94 -15.41
CA PHE A 79 9.09 -12.36 -16.73
C PHE A 79 10.27 -12.99 -17.47
N ALA A 80 11.06 -13.86 -16.83
CA ALA A 80 12.22 -14.50 -17.45
C ALA A 80 11.85 -15.69 -18.35
N ASP A 81 10.62 -16.22 -18.23
CA ASP A 81 10.13 -17.41 -18.95
C ASP A 81 9.15 -17.10 -20.11
N LYS A 82 9.15 -15.86 -20.65
CA LYS A 82 8.38 -15.51 -21.86
C LYS A 82 9.24 -15.30 -23.08
#